data_AF-A0A967BM36-F1
#
_entry.id   AF-A0A967BM36-F1
#
_cell.length_a   1.000
_cell.length_b   1.000
_cell.length_c   1.000
_cell.angle_alpha   90.00
_cell.angle_beta   90.00
_cell.angle_gamma   90.00
#
_symmetry.space_group_name_H-M   'P 1'
#
loop_
_entity.id
_entity.type
_entity.pdbx_description
1 polymer ?
#
loop_
_entity_poly.entity_id
_entity_poly.type
_entity_poly.pdbx_seq_one_letter_code
_entity_poly.pdbx_strand_id
1 'polypeptide(L)'
;MRIIGIDPGIRSTGFGVLEKDKKLSVLSYGTINPPVQKSMAERLKYLYSDAMEVIEKYKPDLLAIESTFHQKNVKSALILGQAKGSILLAAANSNIPCMEFAPRKIKVAVVGNGSATKEQVQYMIKRILKIESLPKSFDVSDALAIAYCGLTNRV
;
A
#
# COMPACT_ATOMS: atom_id res chain seq x y z
N MET A 1 12.14 4.30 12.29
CA MET A 1 11.02 3.37 12.00
C MET A 1 10.62 3.50 10.55
N ARG A 2 10.49 2.39 9.84
CA ARG A 2 10.21 2.34 8.41
C ARG A 2 8.99 1.47 8.14
N ILE A 3 8.08 1.96 7.31
CA ILE A 3 6.83 1.27 6.97
C ILE A 3 6.70 1.23 5.46
N ILE A 4 6.34 0.06 4.94
CA ILE A 4 5.84 -0.08 3.57
C ILE A 4 4.32 -0.14 3.61
N GLY A 5 3.66 0.77 2.91
CA GLY A 5 2.22 0.69 2.63
C GLY A 5 2.01 0.09 1.25
N ILE A 6 1.06 -0.84 1.14
CA ILE A 6 0.71 -1.48 -0.12
C ILE A 6 -0.80 -1.39 -0.35
N ASP A 7 -1.18 -0.94 -1.55
CA ASP A 7 -2.55 -1.00 -2.08
C ASP A 7 -2.61 -2.12 -3.13
N PRO A 8 -3.06 -3.34 -2.75
CA PRO A 8 -2.96 -4.51 -3.60
C PRO A 8 -3.95 -4.46 -4.78
N GLY A 9 -3.48 -4.84 -5.95
CA GLY A 9 -4.32 -4.99 -7.13
C GLY A 9 -3.63 -5.85 -8.18
N ILE A 10 -4.38 -6.78 -8.78
CA ILE A 10 -3.77 -7.75 -9.71
C ILE A 10 -3.18 -7.09 -10.96
N ARG A 11 -3.73 -5.93 -11.39
CA ARG A 11 -3.28 -5.18 -12.57
C ARG A 11 -2.26 -4.10 -12.24
N SER A 12 -2.45 -3.44 -11.10
CA SER A 12 -1.59 -2.39 -10.58
C SER A 12 -1.65 -2.51 -9.06
N THR A 13 -0.49 -2.64 -8.43
CA THR A 13 -0.35 -2.61 -6.97
C THR A 13 0.48 -1.40 -6.61
N GLY A 14 -0.10 -0.47 -5.87
CA GLY A 14 0.62 0.70 -5.36
C GLY A 14 1.51 0.32 -4.18
N PHE A 15 2.69 0.93 -4.09
CA PHE A 15 3.52 0.85 -2.89
C PHE A 15 4.07 2.22 -2.49
N GLY A 16 4.30 2.41 -1.19
CA GLY A 16 4.97 3.58 -0.64
C GLY A 16 5.79 3.20 0.59
N VAL A 17 7.05 3.61 0.62
CA VAL A 17 7.97 3.39 1.74
C VAL A 17 8.22 4.70 2.44
N LEU A 18 7.79 4.78 3.70
CA LEU A 18 7.97 5.93 4.56
C LEU A 18 8.91 5.60 5.71
N GLU A 19 9.67 6.60 6.14
CA GLU A 19 10.50 6.50 7.33
C GLU A 19 10.22 7.66 8.27
N LYS A 20 10.12 7.33 9.55
CA LYS A 20 10.05 8.29 10.65
C LYS A 20 11.16 7.94 11.64
N ASP A 21 12.20 8.75 11.61
CA ASP A 21 13.19 8.85 12.69
C ASP A 21 12.91 10.16 13.45
N LYS A 22 13.73 11.20 13.24
CA LYS A 22 13.44 12.56 13.77
C LYS A 22 12.40 13.32 12.96
N LYS A 23 12.36 13.06 11.65
CA LYS A 23 11.42 13.69 10.70
C LYS A 23 10.81 12.59 9.82
N LEU A 24 9.62 12.87 9.29
CA LEU A 24 8.97 12.04 8.30
C LEU A 24 9.65 12.25 6.94
N SER A 25 10.05 11.16 6.29
CA SER A 25 10.64 11.15 4.96
C SER A 25 9.99 10.08 4.07
N VAL A 26 9.99 10.34 2.77
CA VAL A 26 9.58 9.39 1.74
C VAL A 26 10.83 8.76 1.15
N LEU A 27 10.98 7.45 1.26
CA LEU A 27 12.14 6.73 0.73
C LEU A 27 11.92 6.26 -0.71
N SER A 28 10.69 5.84 -1.02
CA SER A 28 10.32 5.36 -2.34
C SER A 28 8.80 5.23 -2.48
N TYR A 29 8.30 5.25 -3.71
CA TYR A 29 6.92 4.91 -4.03
C TYR A 29 6.81 4.58 -5.52
N GLY A 30 5.77 3.86 -5.89
CA GLY A 30 5.54 3.49 -7.27
C GLY A 30 4.40 2.49 -7.43
N THR A 31 4.35 1.85 -8.59
CA THR A 31 3.41 0.78 -8.88
C THR A 31 4.14 -0.46 -9.38
N ILE A 32 3.68 -1.61 -8.92
CA ILE A 32 4.05 -2.94 -9.41
C ILE A 32 2.97 -3.33 -10.43
N ASN A 33 3.36 -3.51 -11.70
CA ASN A 33 2.43 -3.71 -12.81
C ASN A 33 2.69 -5.05 -13.53
N PRO A 34 2.06 -6.15 -13.07
CA PRO A 34 2.20 -7.44 -13.75
C PRO A 34 1.69 -7.37 -15.20
N PRO A 35 2.40 -7.98 -16.17
CA PRO A 35 1.96 -8.00 -17.56
C PRO A 35 0.57 -8.63 -17.71
N VAL A 36 -0.34 -7.93 -18.39
CA VAL A 36 -1.76 -8.34 -18.46
C VAL A 36 -2.00 -9.60 -19.30
N GLN A 37 -1.07 -9.93 -20.21
CA GLN A 37 -1.13 -11.11 -21.08
C GLN A 37 -0.73 -12.40 -20.36
N LYS A 38 -0.16 -12.29 -19.15
CA LYS A 38 0.30 -13.43 -18.35
C LYS A 38 -0.84 -14.12 -17.61
N SER A 39 -0.66 -15.40 -17.31
CA SER A 39 -1.61 -16.16 -16.50
C SER A 39 -1.76 -15.57 -15.09
N MET A 40 -2.85 -15.90 -14.40
CA MET A 40 -3.07 -15.43 -13.02
C MET A 40 -1.91 -15.82 -12.10
N ALA A 41 -1.45 -17.08 -12.18
CA ALA A 41 -0.35 -17.58 -11.36
C ALA A 41 0.97 -16.81 -11.62
N GLU A 42 1.29 -16.53 -12.89
CA GLU A 42 2.48 -15.74 -13.24
C GLU A 42 2.39 -14.30 -12.72
N ARG A 43 1.18 -13.70 -12.75
CA ARG A 43 0.98 -12.34 -12.24
C ARG A 43 1.07 -12.28 -10.71
N LEU A 44 0.58 -13.29 -10.00
CA LEU A 44 0.76 -13.40 -8.55
C LEU A 44 2.23 -13.61 -8.18
N LYS A 45 2.95 -14.44 -8.95
CA LYS A 45 4.41 -14.59 -8.80
C LYS A 45 5.13 -13.25 -9.01
N TYR A 46 4.75 -12.49 -10.04
CA TYR A 46 5.30 -11.17 -10.30
C TYR A 46 5.08 -10.23 -9.11
N LEU A 47 3.85 -10.14 -8.59
CA LEU A 47 3.54 -9.31 -7.41
C LEU A 47 4.37 -9.70 -6.19
N TYR A 48 4.50 -11.01 -5.93
CA TYR A 48 5.30 -11.52 -4.82
C TYR A 48 6.79 -11.15 -4.98
N SER A 49 7.36 -11.40 -6.17
CA SER A 49 8.77 -11.15 -6.45
C SER A 49 9.13 -9.66 -6.34
N ASP A 50 8.38 -8.77 -6.99
CA ASP A 50 8.63 -7.33 -6.91
C ASP A 50 8.40 -6.81 -5.48
N ALA A 51 7.42 -7.32 -4.74
CA ALA A 51 7.22 -6.95 -3.33
C ALA A 51 8.41 -7.37 -2.45
N MET A 52 8.94 -8.58 -2.66
CA MET A 52 10.16 -9.05 -1.99
C MET A 52 11.34 -8.13 -2.30
N GLU A 53 11.55 -7.73 -3.56
CA GLU A 53 12.64 -6.81 -3.93
C GLU A 53 12.55 -5.47 -3.18
N VAL A 54 11.33 -4.90 -3.10
CA VAL A 54 11.12 -3.64 -2.36
C VAL A 54 11.37 -3.87 -0.85
N ILE A 55 10.88 -4.97 -0.29
CA ILE A 55 11.08 -5.31 1.13
C ILE A 55 12.57 -5.51 1.44
N GLU A 56 13.31 -6.25 0.62
CA GLU A 56 14.75 -6.51 0.81
C GLU A 56 15.58 -5.23 0.68
N LYS A 57 15.26 -4.40 -0.33
CA LYS A 57 15.96 -3.13 -0.58
C LYS A 57 15.78 -2.15 0.57
N TYR A 58 14.55 -2.00 1.06
CA TYR A 58 14.22 -0.96 2.03
C TYR A 58 14.16 -1.47 3.46
N LYS A 59 14.08 -2.77 3.73
CA LYS A 59 14.02 -3.36 5.09
C LYS A 59 13.02 -2.65 6.01
N PRO A 60 11.72 -2.65 5.68
CA PRO A 60 10.70 -2.03 6.52
C PRO A 60 10.51 -2.81 7.82
N ASP A 61 10.14 -2.10 8.89
CA ASP A 61 9.80 -2.71 10.19
C ASP A 61 8.36 -3.27 10.22
N LEU A 62 7.53 -2.85 9.27
CA LEU A 62 6.11 -3.21 9.17
C LEU A 62 5.61 -3.06 7.74
N LEU A 63 4.76 -4.00 7.31
CA LEU A 63 3.89 -3.85 6.16
C LEU A 63 2.48 -3.39 6.59
N ALA A 64 2.02 -2.27 6.07
CA ALA A 64 0.66 -1.77 6.22
C ALA A 64 -0.13 -2.06 4.93
N ILE A 65 -1.37 -2.54 5.07
CA ILE A 65 -2.23 -2.87 3.93
C ILE A 65 -3.69 -2.49 4.22
N GLU A 66 -4.46 -2.17 3.18
CA GLU A 66 -5.90 -1.94 3.34
C GLU A 66 -6.66 -3.24 3.66
N SER A 67 -7.60 -3.17 4.59
CA SER A 67 -8.53 -4.25 4.87
C SER A 67 -9.67 -4.24 3.84
N THR A 68 -9.81 -5.32 3.08
CA THR A 68 -10.78 -5.44 1.99
C THR A 68 -12.13 -5.95 2.51
N PHE A 69 -13.04 -5.04 2.88
CA PHE A 69 -14.33 -5.45 3.48
C PHE A 69 -15.59 -5.23 2.62
N HIS A 70 -15.53 -4.54 1.48
CA HIS A 70 -16.74 -4.19 0.73
C HIS A 70 -16.57 -4.29 -0.79
N GLN A 71 -16.48 -5.50 -1.33
CA GLN A 71 -16.65 -5.73 -2.76
C GLN A 71 -18.04 -6.32 -3.05
N LYS A 72 -18.85 -5.59 -3.82
CA LYS A 72 -20.18 -6.08 -4.28
C LYS A 72 -20.06 -7.28 -5.24
N ASN A 73 -18.90 -7.44 -5.89
CA ASN A 73 -18.66 -8.50 -6.86
C ASN A 73 -17.70 -9.55 -6.29
N VAL A 74 -18.21 -10.76 -6.06
CA VAL A 74 -17.46 -11.90 -5.50
C VAL A 74 -16.23 -12.25 -6.35
N LYS A 75 -16.33 -12.19 -7.68
CA LYS A 75 -15.21 -12.51 -8.57
C LYS A 75 -14.05 -11.53 -8.41
N SER A 76 -14.36 -10.24 -8.38
CA SER A 76 -13.36 -9.19 -8.15
C SER A 76 -12.77 -9.29 -6.74
N ALA A 77 -13.58 -9.67 -5.75
CA ALA A 77 -13.14 -9.87 -4.37
C ALA A 77 -12.12 -11.01 -4.27
N LEU A 78 -12.40 -12.13 -4.93
CA LEU A 78 -11.51 -13.28 -4.96
C LEU A 78 -10.16 -12.96 -5.61
N ILE A 79 -10.19 -12.24 -6.74
CA ILE A 79 -8.96 -11.80 -7.44
C ILE A 79 -8.14 -10.85 -6.56
N LEU A 80 -8.79 -9.91 -5.88
CA LEU A 80 -8.11 -9.02 -4.94
C LEU A 80 -7.52 -9.79 -3.76
N GLY A 81 -8.27 -10.76 -3.22
CA GLY A 81 -7.79 -11.64 -2.15
C GLY A 81 -6.54 -12.43 -2.54
N GLN A 82 -6.47 -12.92 -3.78
CA GLN A 82 -5.28 -13.58 -4.32
C GLN A 82 -4.07 -12.64 -4.37
N ALA A 83 -4.24 -11.43 -4.92
CA ALA A 83 -3.17 -10.42 -4.99
C ALA A 83 -2.71 -9.98 -3.58
N LYS A 84 -3.65 -9.77 -2.66
CA LYS A 84 -3.32 -9.47 -1.26
C LYS A 84 -2.57 -10.64 -0.61
N GLY A 85 -2.99 -11.88 -0.86
CA GLY A 85 -2.33 -13.08 -0.36
C GLY A 85 -0.86 -13.18 -0.78
N SER A 86 -0.53 -12.85 -2.04
CA SER A 86 0.87 -12.83 -2.49
C SER A 86 1.71 -11.78 -1.76
N ILE A 87 1.12 -10.62 -1.44
CA ILE A 87 1.80 -9.57 -0.67
C ILE A 87 2.01 -9.98 0.80
N LEU A 88 0.99 -10.55 1.44
CA LEU A 88 1.09 -11.04 2.81
C LEU A 88 2.14 -12.15 2.94
N LEU A 89 2.24 -13.02 1.93
CA LEU A 89 3.28 -14.05 1.87
C LEU A 89 4.69 -13.45 1.75
N ALA A 90 4.87 -12.39 0.95
CA ALA A 90 6.17 -11.71 0.85
C ALA A 90 6.62 -11.11 2.19
N ALA A 91 5.71 -10.50 2.93
CA ALA A 91 5.99 -10.01 4.27
C ALA A 91 6.33 -11.14 5.26
N ALA A 92 5.55 -12.21 5.27
CA ALA A 92 5.80 -13.36 6.14
C ALA A 92 7.17 -13.98 5.87
N ASN A 93 7.55 -14.15 4.60
CA ASN A 93 8.86 -14.68 4.21
C ASN A 93 10.03 -13.75 4.59
N SER A 94 9.75 -12.46 4.75
CA SER A 94 10.72 -11.46 5.21
C SER A 94 10.71 -11.25 6.73
N ASN A 95 9.91 -12.02 7.48
CA ASN A 95 9.70 -11.88 8.93
C ASN A 95 9.27 -10.47 9.36
N ILE A 96 8.55 -9.74 8.51
CA ILE A 96 8.00 -8.43 8.84
C ILE A 96 6.53 -8.56 9.27
N PRO A 97 6.10 -7.93 10.38
CA PRO A 97 4.71 -7.95 10.76
C PRO A 97 3.83 -7.21 9.73
N CYS A 98 2.60 -7.69 9.58
CA CYS A 98 1.57 -7.06 8.76
C CYS A 98 0.48 -6.44 9.64
N MET A 99 0.07 -5.22 9.33
CA MET A 99 -1.13 -4.60 9.92
C MET A 99 -2.12 -4.19 8.84
N GLU A 100 -3.39 -4.52 9.09
CA GLU A 100 -4.48 -4.15 8.20
C GLU A 100 -5.25 -2.93 8.72
N PHE A 101 -5.61 -2.03 7.81
CA PHE A 101 -6.34 -0.81 8.16
C PHE A 101 -7.63 -0.69 7.35
N ALA A 102 -8.73 -0.39 8.05
CA ALA A 102 -10.00 -0.07 7.41
C ALA A 102 -9.86 1.17 6.51
N PRO A 103 -10.53 1.23 5.35
CA PRO A 103 -10.48 2.40 4.45
C PRO A 103 -10.84 3.69 5.19
N ARG A 104 -11.85 3.62 6.07
CA ARG A 104 -12.27 4.74 6.91
C ARG A 104 -11.15 5.21 7.85
N LYS A 105 -10.37 4.29 8.42
CA LYS A 105 -9.25 4.61 9.34
C LYS A 105 -8.10 5.28 8.59
N ILE A 106 -7.79 4.83 7.38
CA ILE A 106 -6.80 5.46 6.50
C ILE A 106 -7.22 6.91 6.18
N LYS A 107 -8.48 7.10 5.77
CA LYS A 107 -9.02 8.43 5.47
C LYS A 107 -9.01 9.38 6.68
N VAL A 108 -9.37 8.89 7.87
CA VAL A 108 -9.26 9.68 9.12
C VAL A 108 -7.81 10.03 9.41
N ALA A 109 -6.87 9.09 9.27
CA ALA A 109 -5.46 9.35 9.55
C ALA A 109 -4.89 10.46 8.65
N VAL A 110 -5.31 10.53 7.39
CA VAL A 110 -4.78 11.48 6.40
C VAL A 110 -5.53 12.81 6.38
N VAL A 111 -6.86 12.78 6.41
CA VAL A 111 -7.73 13.95 6.15
C VAL A 111 -8.49 14.39 7.40
N GLY A 112 -8.54 13.56 8.45
CA GLY A 112 -9.36 13.79 9.63
C GLY A 112 -10.84 13.41 9.44
N ASN A 113 -11.23 12.95 8.24
CA ASN A 113 -12.61 12.58 7.91
C ASN A 113 -12.67 11.21 7.23
N GLY A 114 -13.41 10.28 7.82
CA GLY A 114 -13.57 8.91 7.30
C GLY A 114 -14.33 8.80 5.97
N SER A 115 -15.07 9.85 5.60
CA SER A 115 -15.83 9.92 4.33
C SER A 115 -15.08 10.69 3.23
N ALA A 116 -13.80 11.03 3.44
CA ALA A 116 -13.01 11.77 2.46
C ALA A 116 -12.97 11.08 1.08
N THR A 117 -12.91 11.88 0.02
CA THR A 117 -12.74 11.39 -1.36
C THR A 117 -11.29 10.98 -1.63
N LYS A 118 -11.04 10.23 -2.71
CA LYS A 118 -9.68 9.83 -3.09
C LYS A 118 -8.80 11.04 -3.43
N GLU A 119 -9.39 12.06 -4.05
CA GLU A 119 -8.72 13.31 -4.40
C GLU A 119 -8.30 14.09 -3.16
N GLN A 120 -9.15 14.12 -2.12
CA GLN A 120 -8.80 14.74 -0.84
C GLN A 120 -7.65 14.02 -0.15
N VAL A 121 -7.65 12.68 -0.15
CA VAL A 121 -6.55 11.87 0.37
C VAL A 121 -5.26 12.14 -0.40
N GLN A 122 -5.29 12.10 -1.73
CA GLN A 122 -4.14 12.36 -2.60
C GLN A 122 -3.55 13.76 -2.37
N TYR A 123 -4.40 14.78 -2.31
CA TYR A 123 -3.99 16.17 -2.03
C TYR A 123 -3.31 16.29 -0.65
N MET A 124 -3.89 15.68 0.37
CA MET A 124 -3.34 15.71 1.72
C MET A 124 -2.03 14.95 1.83
N ILE A 125 -1.91 13.79 1.18
CA ILE A 125 -0.67 13.01 1.14
C ILE A 125 0.47 13.81 0.52
N LYS A 126 0.22 14.50 -0.59
CA LYS A 126 1.21 15.40 -1.18
C LYS A 126 1.72 16.43 -0.16
N ARG A 127 0.80 17.07 0.59
CA ARG A 127 1.15 18.11 1.57
C ARG A 127 1.88 17.57 2.79
N ILE A 128 1.39 16.47 3.37
CA ILE A 128 1.96 15.83 4.55
C ILE A 128 3.39 15.34 4.27
N LEU A 129 3.57 14.70 3.11
CA LEU A 129 4.84 14.10 2.71
C LEU A 129 5.75 15.05 1.93
N LYS A 130 5.30 16.27 1.66
CA LYS A 130 6.03 17.31 0.91
C LYS A 130 6.52 16.82 -0.46
N ILE A 131 5.70 16.05 -1.16
CA ILE A 131 6.01 15.57 -2.52
C ILE A 131 5.80 16.74 -3.49
N GLU A 132 6.75 16.97 -4.40
CA GLU A 132 6.72 18.13 -5.30
C GLU A 132 5.49 18.14 -6.22
N SER A 133 5.14 16.97 -6.77
CA SER A 133 4.01 16.79 -7.68
C SER A 133 2.96 15.83 -7.12
N LEU A 134 1.71 15.99 -7.56
CA LEU A 134 0.65 15.03 -7.23
C LEU A 134 1.02 13.66 -7.83
N PRO A 135 0.95 12.56 -7.05
CA PRO A 135 1.12 11.23 -7.62
C PRO A 135 0.12 11.03 -8.77
N LYS A 136 0.61 10.69 -9.97
CA LYS A 136 -0.25 10.55 -11.16
C LYS A 136 -1.26 9.39 -11.03
N SER A 137 -0.94 8.39 -10.23
CA SER A 137 -1.79 7.23 -9.96
C SER A 137 -2.40 7.33 -8.56
N PHE A 138 -3.70 7.03 -8.46
CA PHE A 138 -4.36 6.88 -7.17
C PHE A 138 -3.80 5.72 -6.36
N ASP A 139 -3.35 4.64 -7.01
CA ASP A 139 -2.75 3.48 -6.32
C ASP A 139 -1.51 3.93 -5.51
N VAL A 140 -0.73 4.87 -6.04
CA VAL A 140 0.45 5.42 -5.35
C VAL A 140 0.04 6.26 -4.14
N SER A 141 -0.95 7.14 -4.30
CA SER A 141 -1.40 7.97 -3.19
C SER A 141 -2.10 7.15 -2.10
N ASP A 142 -2.86 6.13 -2.49
CA ASP A 142 -3.53 5.21 -1.57
C ASP A 142 -2.49 4.38 -0.80
N ALA A 143 -1.44 3.86 -1.47
CA ALA A 143 -0.35 3.16 -0.81
C ALA A 143 0.46 4.04 0.17
N LEU A 144 0.75 5.30 -0.21
CA LEU A 144 1.37 6.27 0.69
C LEU A 144 0.47 6.63 1.88
N ALA A 145 -0.85 6.71 1.67
CA ALA A 145 -1.83 6.91 2.73
C ALA A 145 -1.89 5.74 3.71
N ILE A 146 -1.83 4.51 3.20
CA ILE A 146 -1.75 3.28 4.01
C ILE A 146 -0.47 3.28 4.84
N ALA A 147 0.69 3.59 4.23
CA ALA A 147 1.96 3.69 4.95
C ALA A 147 1.90 4.74 6.07
N TYR A 148 1.33 5.92 5.77
CA TYR A 148 1.17 7.00 6.74
C TYR A 148 0.21 6.63 7.88
N CYS A 149 -0.88 5.93 7.57
CA CYS A 149 -1.80 5.38 8.57
C CYS A 149 -1.07 4.42 9.51
N GLY A 150 -0.26 3.50 8.96
CA GLY A 150 0.60 2.60 9.73
C GLY A 150 1.60 3.32 10.64
N LEU A 151 2.15 4.45 10.20
CA LEU A 151 3.09 5.25 10.99
C LEU A 151 2.43 5.99 12.16
N THR A 152 1.15 6.36 12.01
CA THR A 152 0.43 7.23 12.96
C THR A 152 -0.47 6.48 13.93
N ASN A 153 -0.91 5.26 13.58
CA ASN A 153 -1.91 4.50 14.34
C ASN A 153 -1.33 3.26 15.03
N ARG A 154 -0.07 3.32 15.48
CA ARG A 154 0.43 2.27 16.37
C ARG A 154 -0.31 2.33 17.71
N VAL A 155 -0.78 1.15 18.12
CA VAL A 155 -1.04 0.77 19.52
C VAL A 155 0.30 0.45 20.16
#